data_AF-A0A7Y2KY07-F1
#
_entry.id   AF-A0A7Y2KY07-F1
#
_cell.length_a   1.000
_cell.length_b   1.000
_cell.length_c   1.000
_cell.angle_alpha   90.00
_cell.angle_beta   90.00
_cell.angle_gamma   90.00
#
_symmetry.space_group_name_H-M   'P 1'
#
loop_
_entity.id
_entity.type
_entity.pdbx_description
1 polymer ?
#
loop_
_entity_poly.entity_id
_entity_poly.type
_entity_poly.pdbx_seq_one_letter_code
_entity_poly.pdbx_strand_id
1 'polypeptide(L)'
;VTMFIAGYLTLGKHPYMALLIGATLAVVSCAPPNDMESAITRSLYVLAGSVLAMLFTSIYPQRAYTDMRIKFSESLGKLSELYEAYFSPLVLERPNLDDKLKDELDTVVKLRNYVSAASNESNLKPEVFNSMQTLHRNLFTTMSLMIDAYWASHEGHKLIESEPALRDLNRLIPQALESLQDKLCNGVSDNQISGELRQKANDLKELVLKCIDGKVNETQFYAFVWLSLQMLRQLTDLNDQLHAALYQKGHRHLLLKNPLQAHK
;
A
#
# COMPACT_ATOMS: atom_id res chain seq x y z
N VAL A 1 40.65 -15.89 15.05
CA VAL A 1 40.57 -14.41 15.01
C VAL A 1 39.75 -13.92 13.80
N THR A 2 40.13 -14.25 12.57
CA THR A 2 39.40 -13.87 11.33
C THR A 2 37.93 -14.34 11.29
N MET A 3 37.67 -15.58 11.69
CA MET A 3 36.30 -16.14 11.82
C MET A 3 35.41 -15.36 12.82
N PHE A 4 36.00 -14.84 13.90
CA PHE A 4 35.29 -14.07 14.92
C PHE A 4 34.95 -12.66 14.44
N ILE A 5 35.84 -12.04 13.65
CA ILE A 5 35.63 -10.74 13.01
C ILE A 5 34.54 -10.85 11.92
N ALA A 6 34.57 -11.93 11.12
CA ALA A 6 33.53 -12.19 10.12
C ALA A 6 32.15 -12.39 10.77
N GLY A 7 32.06 -13.14 11.88
CA GLY A 7 30.83 -13.33 12.65
C GLY A 7 30.33 -12.07 13.38
N TYR A 8 31.18 -11.08 13.62
CA TYR A 8 30.74 -9.77 14.12
C TYR A 8 30.19 -8.89 12.99
N LEU A 9 30.81 -8.91 11.82
CA LEU A 9 30.36 -8.18 10.63
C LEU A 9 29.03 -8.68 10.05
N THR A 10 28.64 -9.94 10.34
CA THR A 10 27.33 -10.47 9.96
C THR A 10 26.16 -9.81 10.69
N LEU A 11 26.38 -9.09 11.81
CA LEU A 11 25.34 -8.31 12.49
C LEU A 11 25.06 -6.95 11.81
N GLY A 12 25.82 -6.59 10.78
CA GLY A 12 25.69 -5.33 10.05
C GLY A 12 24.68 -5.33 8.90
N LYS A 13 24.69 -4.26 8.10
CA LYS A 13 23.76 -4.01 6.98
C LYS A 13 23.85 -5.04 5.84
N HIS A 14 24.94 -5.82 5.79
CA HIS A 14 25.20 -6.82 4.75
C HIS A 14 25.64 -8.16 5.35
N PRO A 15 24.74 -8.85 6.07
CA PRO A 15 25.03 -10.09 6.78
C PRO A 15 25.61 -11.18 5.85
N TYR A 16 25.08 -11.26 4.64
CA TYR A 16 25.44 -12.27 3.67
C TYR A 16 26.89 -12.14 3.16
N MET A 17 27.36 -10.91 2.91
CA MET A 17 28.74 -10.68 2.45
C MET A 17 29.76 -11.11 3.50
N ALA A 18 29.52 -10.77 4.77
CA ALA A 18 30.40 -11.14 5.87
C ALA A 18 30.45 -12.67 6.09
N LEU A 19 29.31 -13.35 5.96
CA LEU A 19 29.22 -14.80 6.07
C LEU A 19 30.01 -15.50 4.95
N LEU A 20 29.90 -15.02 3.72
CA LEU A 20 30.54 -15.60 2.54
C LEU A 20 32.07 -15.41 2.57
N ILE A 21 32.54 -14.24 3.01
CA ILE A 21 33.96 -13.98 3.27
C ILE A 21 34.50 -14.87 4.40
N GLY A 22 33.73 -15.04 5.49
CA GLY A 22 34.12 -15.90 6.61
C GLY A 22 34.25 -17.37 6.20
N ALA A 23 33.29 -17.89 5.43
CA ALA A 23 33.30 -19.27 4.94
C ALA A 23 34.46 -19.54 3.97
N THR A 24 34.73 -18.63 3.02
CA THR A 24 35.85 -18.76 2.08
C THR A 24 37.21 -18.77 2.80
N LEU A 25 37.45 -17.81 3.69
CA LEU A 25 38.70 -17.74 4.46
C LEU A 25 38.93 -18.96 5.33
N ALA A 26 37.89 -19.51 5.96
CA ALA A 26 38.02 -20.70 6.79
C ALA A 26 38.38 -21.95 5.99
N VAL A 27 37.78 -22.11 4.81
CA VAL A 27 38.09 -23.23 3.91
C VAL A 27 39.52 -23.14 3.37
N VAL A 28 40.00 -21.94 3.06
CA VAL A 28 41.39 -21.73 2.60
C VAL A 28 42.40 -21.92 3.73
N SER A 29 42.08 -21.48 4.95
CA SER A 29 43.00 -21.52 6.09
C SER A 29 43.17 -22.92 6.71
N CYS A 30 42.22 -23.83 6.49
CA CYS A 30 42.27 -25.20 7.01
C CYS A 30 42.88 -26.22 6.03
N ALA A 31 43.47 -25.78 4.91
CA ALA A 31 44.11 -26.67 3.97
C ALA A 31 45.42 -27.25 4.53
N PRO A 32 45.73 -28.55 4.30
CA PRO A 32 47.00 -29.14 4.69
C PRO A 32 48.20 -28.41 4.06
N PRO A 33 49.33 -28.28 4.77
CA PRO A 33 50.52 -27.64 4.21
C PRO A 33 51.02 -28.40 2.98
N ASN A 34 51.40 -27.65 1.93
CA ASN A 34 51.90 -28.12 0.63
C ASN A 34 50.87 -28.64 -0.39
N ASP A 35 49.56 -28.41 -0.19
CA ASP A 35 48.51 -28.77 -1.17
C ASP A 35 47.78 -27.53 -1.71
N MET A 36 48.50 -26.76 -2.54
CA MET A 36 47.99 -25.53 -3.15
C MET A 36 46.83 -25.80 -4.12
N GLU A 37 46.82 -26.94 -4.80
CA GLU A 37 45.75 -27.31 -5.73
C GLU A 37 44.41 -27.51 -4.99
N SER A 38 44.44 -28.18 -3.83
CA SER A 38 43.25 -28.35 -2.97
C SER A 38 42.71 -27.04 -2.40
N ALA A 39 43.55 -26.01 -2.20
CA ALA A 39 43.09 -24.70 -1.73
C ALA A 39 42.43 -23.89 -2.86
N ILE A 40 43.01 -23.94 -4.07
CA ILE A 40 42.49 -23.25 -5.26
C ILE A 40 41.15 -23.85 -5.71
N THR A 41 41.04 -25.18 -5.78
CA THR A 41 39.80 -25.87 -6.18
C THR A 41 38.62 -25.54 -5.27
N ARG A 42 38.84 -25.50 -3.95
CA ARG A 42 37.80 -25.11 -2.99
C ARG A 42 37.39 -23.65 -3.10
N SER A 43 38.35 -22.75 -3.32
CA SER A 43 38.06 -21.33 -3.57
C SER A 43 37.24 -21.14 -4.85
N LEU A 44 37.56 -21.92 -5.89
CA LEU A 44 36.81 -21.93 -7.15
C LEU A 44 35.38 -22.43 -6.97
N TYR A 45 35.16 -23.49 -6.16
CA TYR A 45 33.81 -23.97 -5.87
C TYR A 45 32.95 -22.93 -5.15
N VAL A 46 33.51 -22.16 -4.21
CA VAL A 46 32.75 -21.10 -3.53
C VAL A 46 32.47 -19.93 -4.48
N LEU A 47 33.44 -19.51 -5.29
CA LEU A 47 33.23 -18.45 -6.27
C LEU A 47 32.16 -18.85 -7.31
N ALA A 48 32.23 -20.07 -7.84
CA ALA A 48 31.22 -20.61 -8.76
C ALA A 48 29.84 -20.69 -8.10
N GLY A 49 29.75 -21.17 -6.85
CA GLY A 49 28.50 -21.21 -6.09
C GLY A 49 27.92 -19.82 -5.83
N SER A 50 28.77 -18.82 -5.59
CA SER A 50 28.36 -17.41 -5.37
C SER A 50 27.82 -16.78 -6.64
N VAL A 51 28.49 -17.00 -7.79
CA VAL A 51 28.01 -16.54 -9.10
C VAL A 51 26.70 -17.23 -9.47
N LEU A 52 26.61 -18.53 -9.23
CA LEU A 52 25.39 -19.29 -9.48
C LEU A 52 24.24 -18.79 -8.58
N ALA A 53 24.51 -18.52 -7.30
CA ALA A 53 23.52 -17.93 -6.38
C ALA A 53 23.08 -16.54 -6.84
N MET A 54 24.00 -15.65 -7.24
CA MET A 54 23.65 -14.35 -7.81
C MET A 54 22.81 -14.46 -9.08
N LEU A 55 23.12 -15.43 -9.95
CA LEU A 55 22.30 -15.72 -11.13
C LEU A 55 20.90 -16.19 -10.72
N PHE A 56 20.78 -17.10 -9.75
CA PHE A 56 19.47 -17.56 -9.29
C PHE A 56 18.67 -16.47 -8.58
N THR A 57 19.29 -15.64 -7.75
CA THR A 57 18.63 -14.48 -7.12
C THR A 57 18.22 -13.45 -8.18
N SER A 58 18.99 -13.30 -9.26
CA SER A 58 18.63 -12.46 -10.40
C SER A 58 17.51 -13.06 -11.25
N ILE A 59 17.39 -14.39 -11.33
CA ILE A 59 16.33 -15.09 -12.08
C ILE A 59 15.02 -15.14 -11.26
N TYR A 60 15.12 -15.18 -9.93
CA TYR A 60 14.00 -15.12 -8.99
C TYR A 60 14.01 -13.81 -8.19
N PRO A 61 13.77 -12.64 -8.82
CA PRO A 61 13.55 -11.43 -8.07
C PRO A 61 12.31 -11.61 -7.18
N GLN A 62 12.44 -11.29 -5.89
CA GLN A 62 11.27 -11.02 -5.04
C GLN A 62 10.46 -9.94 -5.75
N ARG A 63 9.24 -10.26 -6.18
CA ARG A 63 8.43 -9.39 -7.03
C ARG A 63 8.01 -8.14 -6.25
N ALA A 64 8.80 -7.08 -6.33
CA ALA A 64 8.54 -5.82 -5.66
C ALA A 64 7.19 -5.23 -6.08
N TYR A 65 6.77 -5.47 -7.33
CA TYR A 65 5.44 -5.08 -7.81
C TYR A 65 4.30 -5.82 -7.09
N THR A 66 4.44 -7.11 -6.82
CA THR A 66 3.44 -7.89 -6.09
C THR A 66 3.40 -7.48 -4.63
N ASP A 67 4.56 -7.34 -4.00
CA ASP A 67 4.65 -6.90 -2.60
C ASP A 67 4.06 -5.50 -2.41
N MET A 68 4.32 -4.58 -3.34
CA MET A 68 3.71 -3.26 -3.33
C MET A 68 2.18 -3.34 -3.38
N ARG A 69 1.60 -4.16 -4.26
CA ARG A 69 0.14 -4.32 -4.38
C ARG A 69 -0.47 -4.87 -3.09
N ILE A 70 0.18 -5.87 -2.48
CA ILE A 70 -0.28 -6.46 -1.21
C ILE A 70 -0.21 -5.41 -0.10
N LYS A 71 0.93 -4.73 0.07
CA LYS A 71 1.10 -3.70 1.11
C LYS A 71 0.16 -2.51 0.94
N PHE A 72 -0.11 -2.11 -0.31
CA PHE A 72 -1.07 -1.06 -0.60
C PHE A 72 -2.50 -1.52 -0.26
N SER A 73 -2.87 -2.76 -0.62
CA SER A 73 -4.17 -3.32 -0.23
C SER A 73 -4.34 -3.38 1.30
N GLU A 74 -3.36 -3.93 2.02
CA GLU A 74 -3.37 -3.95 3.50
C GLU A 74 -3.55 -2.55 4.10
N SER A 75 -2.92 -1.54 3.51
CA SER A 75 -3.01 -0.14 3.94
C SER A 75 -4.41 0.45 3.70
N LEU A 76 -5.06 0.14 2.57
CA LEU A 76 -6.45 0.53 2.33
C LEU A 76 -7.43 -0.19 3.28
N GLY A 77 -7.15 -1.45 3.62
CA GLY A 77 -7.92 -2.20 4.62
C GLY A 77 -7.87 -1.56 6.00
N LYS A 78 -6.65 -1.22 6.46
CA LYS A 78 -6.47 -0.49 7.71
C LYS A 78 -7.15 0.88 7.69
N LEU A 79 -7.13 1.59 6.56
CA LEU A 79 -7.84 2.86 6.42
C LEU A 79 -9.35 2.66 6.57
N SER A 80 -9.90 1.56 6.04
CA SER A 80 -11.31 1.20 6.21
C SER A 80 -11.66 0.92 7.67
N GLU A 81 -10.86 0.07 8.34
CA GLU A 81 -11.04 -0.25 9.77
C GLU A 81 -10.96 1.00 10.66
N LEU A 82 -9.99 1.88 10.41
CA LEU A 82 -9.85 3.15 11.13
C LEU A 82 -11.05 4.06 10.84
N TYR A 83 -11.53 4.12 9.59
CA TYR A 83 -12.66 4.95 9.22
C TYR A 83 -13.91 4.51 10.00
N GLU A 84 -14.21 3.22 9.98
CA GLU A 84 -15.34 2.68 10.74
C GLU A 84 -15.18 2.92 12.24
N ALA A 85 -13.98 2.76 12.80
CA ALA A 85 -13.74 2.98 14.22
C ALA A 85 -13.99 4.43 14.65
N TYR A 86 -13.58 5.42 13.84
CA TYR A 86 -13.73 6.84 14.18
C TYR A 86 -15.11 7.43 13.88
N PHE A 87 -15.85 6.90 12.89
CA PHE A 87 -17.14 7.43 12.44
C PHE A 87 -18.33 6.50 12.76
N SER A 88 -18.11 5.45 13.56
CA SER A 88 -19.18 4.54 13.97
C SER A 88 -20.20 5.28 14.86
N PRO A 89 -21.51 5.15 14.58
CA PRO A 89 -22.56 5.82 15.34
C PRO A 89 -22.74 5.25 16.76
N LEU A 90 -22.02 4.18 17.14
CA LEU A 90 -22.04 3.60 18.48
C LEU A 90 -21.00 4.25 19.40
N VAL A 91 -20.13 5.11 18.86
CA VAL A 91 -19.00 5.69 19.58
C VAL A 91 -19.42 7.05 20.12
N LEU A 92 -19.49 7.16 21.45
CA LEU A 92 -19.90 8.41 22.12
C LEU A 92 -18.77 9.43 22.26
N GLU A 93 -17.52 8.95 22.34
CA GLU A 93 -16.32 9.76 22.57
C GLU A 93 -15.22 9.37 21.57
N ARG A 94 -14.37 10.34 21.19
CA ARG A 94 -13.28 10.12 20.23
C ARG A 94 -12.42 8.92 20.65
N PRO A 95 -12.30 7.88 19.80
CA PRO A 95 -11.44 6.74 20.08
C PRO A 95 -9.97 7.16 20.19
N ASN A 96 -9.26 6.61 21.17
CA ASN A 96 -7.82 6.78 21.30
C ASN A 96 -7.06 5.82 20.37
N LEU A 97 -7.05 6.13 19.08
CA LEU A 97 -6.38 5.34 18.03
C LEU A 97 -5.29 6.14 17.30
N ASP A 98 -4.82 7.25 17.88
CA ASP A 98 -3.86 8.15 17.24
C ASP A 98 -2.51 7.45 16.94
N ASP A 99 -2.11 6.47 17.74
CA ASP A 99 -0.91 5.66 17.48
C ASP A 99 -1.09 4.76 16.25
N LYS A 100 -2.27 4.15 16.08
CA LYS A 100 -2.58 3.38 14.87
C LYS A 100 -2.62 4.28 13.62
N LEU A 101 -3.12 5.50 13.77
CA LEU A 101 -3.14 6.48 12.68
C LEU A 101 -1.70 6.88 12.27
N LYS A 102 -0.78 7.05 13.23
CA LYS A 102 0.64 7.30 12.95
C LYS A 102 1.33 6.11 12.29
N ASP A 103 1.08 4.90 12.77
CA ASP A 103 1.63 3.67 12.18
C ASP A 103 1.17 3.49 10.72
N GLU A 104 -0.08 3.87 10.44
CA GLU A 104 -0.61 3.83 9.09
C GLU A 104 0.04 4.90 8.19
N LEU A 105 0.23 6.13 8.69
CA LEU A 105 0.97 7.16 7.95
C LEU A 105 2.38 6.70 7.58
N ASP A 106 3.10 6.06 8.52
CA ASP A 106 4.43 5.52 8.26
C ASP A 106 4.39 4.42 7.18
N THR A 107 3.37 3.56 7.20
CA THR A 107 3.12 2.55 6.16
C THR A 107 2.90 3.21 4.79
N VAL A 108 2.05 4.25 4.73
CA VAL A 108 1.82 5.03 3.50
C VAL A 108 3.12 5.62 2.99
N VAL A 109 3.95 6.21 3.85
CA VAL A 109 5.24 6.81 3.44
C VAL A 109 6.21 5.74 2.92
N LYS A 110 6.27 4.57 3.58
CA LYS A 110 7.14 3.45 3.19
C LYS A 110 6.78 2.84 1.84
N LEU A 111 5.52 2.88 1.41
CA LEU A 111 5.10 2.39 0.09
C LEU A 111 5.85 3.07 -1.06
N ARG A 112 6.31 4.32 -0.88
CA ARG A 112 7.12 5.03 -1.88
C ARG A 112 8.41 4.29 -2.24
N ASN A 113 8.98 3.51 -1.32
CA ASN A 113 10.22 2.77 -1.55
C ASN A 113 10.09 1.71 -2.65
N TYR A 114 8.86 1.26 -2.93
CA TYR A 114 8.58 0.26 -3.95
C TYR A 114 8.46 0.87 -5.37
N VAL A 115 8.29 2.19 -5.51
CA VAL A 115 7.99 2.84 -6.81
C VAL A 115 9.03 2.52 -7.88
N SER A 116 10.33 2.64 -7.55
CA SER A 116 11.39 2.40 -8.54
C SER A 116 11.47 0.93 -8.96
N ALA A 117 11.39 0.00 -8.00
CA ALA A 117 11.45 -1.42 -8.28
C ALA A 117 10.20 -1.90 -9.04
N ALA A 118 9.01 -1.49 -8.58
CA ALA A 118 7.73 -1.81 -9.21
C ALA A 118 7.61 -1.27 -10.64
N SER A 119 8.15 -0.08 -10.91
CA SER A 119 8.19 0.50 -12.26
C SER A 119 9.05 -0.31 -13.21
N ASN A 120 10.24 -0.72 -12.77
CA ASN A 120 11.15 -1.53 -13.57
C ASN A 120 10.56 -2.92 -13.87
N GLU A 121 9.84 -3.53 -12.91
CA GLU A 121 9.24 -4.85 -13.09
C GLU A 121 7.96 -4.85 -13.94
N SER A 122 7.11 -3.83 -13.78
CA SER A 122 5.81 -3.77 -14.46
C SER A 122 5.85 -3.12 -15.85
N ASN A 123 6.98 -2.51 -16.23
CA ASN A 123 7.12 -1.64 -17.41
C ASN A 123 6.14 -0.44 -17.44
N LEU A 124 5.47 -0.14 -16.32
CA LEU A 124 4.68 1.08 -16.17
C LEU A 124 5.59 2.25 -15.81
N LYS A 125 5.25 3.45 -16.28
CA LYS A 125 6.01 4.66 -15.98
C LYS A 125 6.04 4.94 -14.46
N PRO A 126 7.18 5.40 -13.89
CA PRO A 126 7.26 5.76 -12.47
C PRO A 126 6.21 6.81 -12.06
N GLU A 127 5.84 7.70 -12.98
CA GLU A 127 4.81 8.74 -12.79
C GLU A 127 3.44 8.16 -12.40
N VAL A 128 3.07 7.00 -12.93
CA VAL A 128 1.78 6.34 -12.62
C VAL A 128 1.77 5.89 -11.16
N PHE A 129 2.85 5.25 -10.70
CA PHE A 129 2.99 4.86 -9.29
C PHE A 129 3.08 6.05 -8.35
N ASN A 130 3.80 7.11 -8.72
CA ASN A 130 3.87 8.34 -7.92
C ASN A 130 2.50 9.02 -7.80
N SER A 131 1.70 9.01 -8.87
CA SER A 131 0.33 9.53 -8.84
C SER A 131 -0.55 8.72 -7.89
N MET A 132 -0.54 7.38 -7.99
CA MET A 132 -1.28 6.50 -7.08
C MET A 132 -0.86 6.68 -5.62
N GLN A 133 0.45 6.77 -5.36
CA GLN A 133 1.01 7.04 -4.03
C GLN A 133 0.56 8.40 -3.47
N THR A 134 0.47 9.42 -4.33
CA THR A 134 0.00 10.75 -3.96
C THR A 134 -1.48 10.72 -3.60
N LEU A 135 -2.31 10.02 -4.38
CA LEU A 135 -3.73 9.84 -4.06
C LEU A 135 -3.92 9.09 -2.74
N HIS A 136 -3.16 8.04 -2.50
CA HIS A 136 -3.21 7.29 -1.24
C HIS A 136 -2.88 8.15 -0.02
N ARG A 137 -1.78 8.92 -0.10
CA ARG A 137 -1.42 9.88 0.96
C ARG A 137 -2.48 10.96 1.15
N ASN A 138 -3.09 11.42 0.06
CA ASN A 138 -4.16 12.42 0.13
C ASN A 138 -5.42 11.84 0.80
N LEU A 139 -5.80 10.58 0.50
CA LEU A 139 -6.90 9.90 1.18
C LEU A 139 -6.68 9.84 2.70
N PHE A 140 -5.50 9.39 3.12
CA PHE A 140 -5.12 9.38 4.53
C PHE A 140 -5.22 10.78 5.17
N THR A 141 -4.68 11.80 4.49
CA THR A 141 -4.69 13.18 5.00
C THR A 141 -6.11 13.73 5.11
N THR A 142 -6.93 13.53 4.09
CA THR A 142 -8.34 13.94 4.07
C THR A 142 -9.10 13.27 5.21
N MET A 143 -8.91 11.96 5.40
CA MET A 143 -9.53 11.22 6.50
C MET A 143 -9.09 11.75 7.86
N SER A 144 -7.80 12.02 8.07
CA SER A 144 -7.30 12.61 9.31
C SER A 144 -7.97 13.96 9.60
N LEU A 145 -8.12 14.82 8.59
CA LEU A 145 -8.83 16.09 8.72
C LEU A 145 -10.33 15.91 8.96
N MET A 146 -10.95 14.88 8.37
CA MET A 146 -12.36 14.55 8.64
C MET A 146 -12.56 14.13 10.09
N ILE A 147 -11.65 13.32 10.64
CA ILE A 147 -11.68 12.90 12.05
C ILE A 147 -11.63 14.13 12.95
N ASP A 148 -10.68 15.04 12.69
CA ASP A 148 -10.55 16.25 13.50
C ASP A 148 -11.78 17.16 13.36
N ALA A 149 -12.33 17.33 12.15
CA ALA A 149 -13.53 18.13 11.94
C ALA A 149 -14.78 17.54 12.63
N TYR A 150 -14.92 16.21 12.61
CA TYR A 150 -16.05 15.50 13.20
C TYR A 150 -16.04 15.54 14.72
N TRP A 151 -14.87 15.39 15.34
CA TRP A 151 -14.71 15.38 16.80
C TRP A 151 -14.45 16.76 17.42
N ALA A 152 -14.44 17.84 16.63
CA ALA A 152 -14.11 19.18 17.12
C ALA A 152 -15.24 19.85 17.94
N SER A 153 -16.50 19.49 17.74
CA SER A 153 -17.61 19.93 18.60
C SER A 153 -18.72 18.90 18.68
N HIS A 154 -19.40 18.88 19.83
CA HIS A 154 -20.54 18.00 20.07
C HIS A 154 -21.78 18.36 19.23
N GLU A 155 -21.98 19.65 18.98
CA GLU A 155 -23.10 20.15 18.16
C GLU A 155 -22.90 19.79 16.68
N GLY A 156 -21.69 19.98 16.15
CA GLY A 156 -21.34 19.63 14.78
C GLY A 156 -21.41 18.12 14.53
N HIS A 157 -20.89 17.31 15.46
CA HIS A 157 -21.01 15.86 15.43
C HIS A 157 -22.48 15.40 15.30
N LYS A 158 -23.38 15.93 16.15
CA LYS A 158 -24.82 15.61 16.09
C LYS A 158 -25.49 16.04 14.78
N LEU A 159 -25.13 17.21 14.25
CA LEU A 159 -25.64 17.68 12.97
C LEU A 159 -25.21 16.75 11.84
N ILE A 160 -23.94 16.32 11.83
CA ILE A 160 -23.42 15.36 10.85
C ILE A 160 -24.17 14.03 10.93
N GLU A 161 -24.41 13.50 12.13
CA GLU A 161 -25.17 12.25 12.32
C GLU A 161 -26.64 12.36 11.91
N SER A 162 -27.25 13.54 12.07
CA SER A 162 -28.64 13.78 11.71
C SER A 162 -28.89 13.79 10.19
N GLU A 163 -27.83 14.02 9.41
CA GLU A 163 -27.93 14.22 7.97
C GLU A 163 -27.86 12.88 7.21
N PRO A 164 -28.96 12.43 6.57
CA PRO A 164 -29.00 11.13 5.89
C PRO A 164 -27.96 10.98 4.77
N ALA A 165 -27.64 12.06 4.03
CA ALA A 165 -26.67 11.98 2.95
C ALA A 165 -25.24 11.69 3.45
N LEU A 166 -24.89 12.18 4.64
CA LEU A 166 -23.59 11.91 5.27
C LEU A 166 -23.56 10.52 5.91
N ARG A 167 -24.68 10.07 6.47
CA ARG A 167 -24.79 8.72 7.04
C ARG A 167 -24.55 7.61 6.02
N ASP A 168 -25.00 7.80 4.78
CA ASP A 168 -24.73 6.84 3.69
C ASP A 168 -23.22 6.69 3.39
N LEU A 169 -22.43 7.74 3.64
CA LEU A 169 -20.98 7.71 3.42
C LEU A 169 -20.27 6.78 4.40
N ASN A 170 -20.82 6.61 5.61
CA ASN A 170 -20.25 5.70 6.61
C ASN A 170 -20.22 4.24 6.14
N ARG A 171 -21.07 3.88 5.19
CA ARG A 171 -21.03 2.57 4.53
C ARG A 171 -20.26 2.62 3.21
N LEU A 172 -20.47 3.66 2.41
CA LEU A 172 -19.91 3.74 1.06
C LEU A 172 -18.39 3.87 1.04
N ILE A 173 -17.79 4.66 1.94
CA ILE A 173 -16.34 4.87 1.96
C ILE A 173 -15.60 3.56 2.30
N PRO A 174 -15.95 2.82 3.37
CA PRO A 174 -15.41 1.48 3.62
C PRO A 174 -15.58 0.53 2.44
N GLN A 175 -16.78 0.46 1.86
CA GLN A 175 -17.05 -0.39 0.68
C GLN A 175 -16.17 -0.03 -0.52
N ALA A 176 -15.89 1.25 -0.74
CA ALA A 176 -14.99 1.70 -1.79
C ALA A 176 -13.53 1.32 -1.52
N LEU A 177 -13.08 1.41 -0.27
CA LEU A 177 -11.75 0.96 0.14
C LEU A 177 -11.61 -0.56 -0.02
N GLU A 178 -12.61 -1.34 0.36
CA GLU A 178 -12.68 -2.80 0.12
C GLU A 178 -12.64 -3.16 -1.37
N SER A 179 -13.43 -2.47 -2.20
CA SER A 179 -13.41 -2.68 -3.65
C SER A 179 -12.04 -2.40 -4.25
N LEU A 180 -11.34 -1.37 -3.78
CA LEU A 180 -9.96 -1.07 -4.18
C LEU A 180 -8.96 -2.15 -3.72
N GLN A 181 -9.14 -2.70 -2.51
CA GLN A 181 -8.35 -3.82 -2.02
C GLN A 181 -8.48 -5.05 -2.93
N ASP A 182 -9.72 -5.41 -3.28
CA ASP A 182 -10.01 -6.51 -4.19
C ASP A 182 -9.44 -6.26 -5.59
N LYS A 183 -9.51 -5.03 -6.08
CA LYS A 183 -8.91 -4.65 -7.37
C LYS A 183 -7.38 -4.79 -7.32
N LEU A 184 -6.74 -4.43 -6.20
CA LEU A 184 -5.30 -4.55 -6.00
C LEU A 184 -4.83 -5.99 -5.83
N CYS A 185 -5.54 -6.85 -5.10
CA CYS A 185 -5.10 -8.22 -4.81
C CYS A 185 -5.70 -9.25 -5.77
N ASN A 186 -7.01 -9.23 -5.96
CA ASN A 186 -7.78 -10.27 -6.64
C ASN A 186 -7.95 -10.04 -8.13
N GLY A 187 -7.56 -8.86 -8.65
CA GLY A 187 -7.65 -8.59 -10.07
C GLY A 187 -9.07 -8.38 -10.57
N VAL A 188 -10.00 -8.00 -9.68
CA VAL A 188 -11.40 -7.74 -10.04
C VAL A 188 -11.47 -6.48 -10.91
N SER A 189 -11.93 -6.64 -12.15
CA SER A 189 -12.03 -5.54 -13.12
C SER A 189 -13.29 -4.68 -12.97
N ASP A 190 -14.14 -4.98 -11.99
CA ASP A 190 -15.37 -4.24 -11.77
C ASP A 190 -15.06 -2.78 -11.40
N ASN A 191 -15.81 -1.86 -12.01
CA ASN A 191 -15.71 -0.42 -11.80
C ASN A 191 -17.04 0.18 -11.31
N GLN A 192 -18.01 -0.64 -10.93
CA GLN A 192 -19.34 -0.20 -10.49
C GLN A 192 -19.27 0.82 -9.36
N ILE A 193 -18.36 0.63 -8.40
CA ILE A 193 -18.19 1.54 -7.25
C ILE A 193 -17.84 2.98 -7.68
N SER A 194 -17.17 3.19 -8.82
CA SER A 194 -16.89 4.52 -9.37
C SER A 194 -18.18 5.29 -9.66
N GLY A 195 -19.19 4.60 -10.20
CA GLY A 195 -20.49 5.19 -10.50
C GLY A 195 -21.22 5.63 -9.23
N GLU A 196 -21.24 4.76 -8.21
CA GLU A 196 -21.88 5.04 -6.92
C GLU A 196 -21.21 6.21 -6.18
N LEU A 197 -19.87 6.25 -6.16
CA LEU A 197 -19.10 7.36 -5.60
C LEU A 197 -19.41 8.70 -6.29
N ARG A 198 -19.49 8.70 -7.63
CA ARG A 198 -19.82 9.90 -8.42
C ARG A 198 -21.25 10.38 -8.17
N GLN A 199 -22.20 9.46 -8.08
CA GLN A 199 -23.59 9.78 -7.77
C GLN A 199 -23.69 10.42 -6.39
N LYS A 200 -23.12 9.78 -5.36
CA LYS A 200 -23.16 10.32 -3.99
C LYS A 200 -22.40 11.63 -3.83
N ALA A 201 -21.33 11.84 -4.58
CA ALA A 201 -20.66 13.13 -4.65
C ALA A 201 -21.56 14.24 -5.24
N ASN A 202 -22.47 13.91 -6.15
CA ASN A 202 -23.44 14.87 -6.68
C ASN A 202 -24.58 15.13 -5.68
N ASP A 203 -25.10 14.10 -5.02
CA ASP A 203 -26.10 14.24 -3.95
C ASP A 203 -25.58 15.16 -2.83
N LEU A 204 -24.32 14.98 -2.43
CA LEU A 204 -23.68 15.79 -1.41
C LEU A 204 -23.47 17.25 -1.85
N LYS A 205 -23.19 17.50 -3.13
CA LYS A 205 -23.13 18.88 -3.66
C LYS A 205 -24.49 19.57 -3.61
N GLU A 206 -25.57 18.85 -3.91
CA GLU A 206 -26.93 19.40 -3.82
C GLU A 206 -27.27 19.78 -2.37
N LEU A 207 -26.86 18.94 -1.42
CA LEU A 207 -26.99 19.23 0.00
C LEU A 207 -26.22 20.49 0.41
N VAL A 208 -24.96 20.64 -0.02
CA VAL A 208 -24.17 21.85 0.25
C VAL A 208 -24.91 23.10 -0.23
N LEU A 209 -25.51 23.06 -1.43
CA LEU A 209 -26.28 24.19 -1.97
C LEU A 209 -27.50 24.52 -1.10
N LYS A 210 -28.20 23.52 -0.56
CA LYS A 210 -29.33 23.71 0.37
C LYS A 210 -28.90 24.27 1.72
N CYS A 211 -27.78 23.80 2.27
CA CYS A 211 -27.26 24.26 3.55
C CYS A 211 -26.72 25.70 3.50
N ILE A 212 -26.22 26.15 2.34
CA ILE A 212 -25.79 27.55 2.14
C ILE A 212 -26.99 28.50 2.20
N ASP A 213 -28.15 28.08 1.68
CA ASP A 213 -29.38 28.88 1.68
C ASP A 213 -30.02 28.92 3.09
N GLY A 214 -29.94 27.81 3.83
CA GLY A 214 -30.54 27.63 5.15
C GLY A 214 -29.65 27.98 6.34
N LYS A 215 -28.89 29.09 6.36
CA LYS A 215 -28.15 29.64 7.53
C LYS A 215 -27.62 28.62 8.58
N VAL A 216 -27.03 27.49 8.17
CA VAL A 216 -26.40 26.55 9.12
C VAL A 216 -25.05 27.16 9.50
N ASN A 217 -24.94 27.80 10.66
CA ASN A 217 -23.78 28.65 11.00
C ASN A 217 -22.55 27.90 11.53
N GLU A 218 -22.49 26.57 11.45
CA GLU A 218 -21.36 25.80 11.99
C GLU A 218 -20.27 25.56 10.95
N THR A 219 -19.14 26.25 11.10
CA THR A 219 -17.96 26.12 10.21
C THR A 219 -17.45 24.68 10.11
N GLN A 220 -17.53 23.91 11.20
CA GLN A 220 -17.06 22.53 11.27
C GLN A 220 -17.93 21.58 10.42
N PHE A 221 -19.24 21.80 10.39
CA PHE A 221 -20.15 21.05 9.53
C PHE A 221 -19.77 21.21 8.05
N TYR A 222 -19.59 22.45 7.58
CA TYR A 222 -19.15 22.70 6.19
C TYR A 222 -17.77 22.13 5.89
N ALA A 223 -16.83 22.21 6.84
CA ALA A 223 -15.51 21.60 6.69
C ALA A 223 -15.62 20.08 6.49
N PHE A 224 -16.42 19.41 7.32
CA PHE A 224 -16.64 17.97 7.20
C PHE A 224 -17.31 17.57 5.88
N VAL A 225 -18.33 18.31 5.45
CA VAL A 225 -19.03 18.06 4.18
C VAL A 225 -18.07 18.25 2.99
N TRP A 226 -17.27 19.31 3.00
CA TRP A 226 -16.28 19.54 1.94
C TRP A 226 -15.20 18.45 1.91
N LEU A 227 -14.70 18.03 3.07
CA LEU A 227 -13.72 16.94 3.17
C LEU A 227 -14.30 15.61 2.71
N SER A 228 -15.56 15.31 3.05
CA SER A 228 -16.31 14.16 2.54
C SER A 228 -16.38 14.15 1.01
N LEU A 229 -16.64 15.31 0.40
CA LEU A 229 -16.63 15.45 -1.06
C LEU A 229 -15.23 15.19 -1.66
N GLN A 230 -14.18 15.68 -1.01
CA GLN A 230 -12.80 15.41 -1.44
C GLN A 230 -12.45 13.92 -1.30
N MET A 231 -12.88 13.26 -0.23
CA MET A 231 -12.66 11.83 -0.01
C MET A 231 -13.29 11.00 -1.14
N LEU A 232 -14.55 11.28 -1.47
CA LEU A 232 -15.25 10.62 -2.59
C LEU A 232 -14.53 10.83 -3.93
N ARG A 233 -14.07 12.06 -4.19
CA ARG A 233 -13.30 12.38 -5.40
C ARG A 233 -11.98 11.62 -5.46
N GLN A 234 -11.21 11.63 -4.37
CA GLN A 234 -9.92 10.95 -4.30
C GLN A 234 -10.07 9.44 -4.45
N LEU A 235 -11.12 8.84 -3.87
CA LEU A 235 -11.44 7.42 -4.06
C LEU A 235 -11.79 7.10 -5.50
N THR A 236 -12.59 7.96 -6.14
CA THR A 236 -12.96 7.82 -7.55
C THR A 236 -11.72 7.90 -8.45
N ASP A 237 -10.89 8.92 -8.24
CA ASP A 237 -9.66 9.14 -9.01
C ASP A 237 -8.68 7.98 -8.84
N LEU A 238 -8.53 7.45 -7.61
CA LEU A 238 -7.68 6.30 -7.34
C LEU A 238 -8.22 5.04 -8.03
N ASN A 239 -9.52 4.80 -7.95
CA ASN A 239 -10.16 3.66 -8.57
C ASN A 239 -10.05 3.67 -10.10
N ASP A 240 -10.21 4.84 -10.73
CA ASP A 240 -10.08 5.01 -12.17
C ASP A 240 -8.61 4.90 -12.61
N GLN A 241 -7.66 5.46 -11.86
CA GLN A 241 -6.22 5.29 -12.14
C GLN A 241 -5.78 3.84 -12.02
N LEU A 242 -6.23 3.14 -10.97
CA LEU A 242 -5.93 1.73 -10.77
C LEU A 242 -6.55 0.88 -11.88
N HIS A 243 -7.77 1.18 -12.31
CA HIS A 243 -8.40 0.51 -13.44
C HIS A 243 -7.60 0.71 -14.74
N ALA A 244 -7.20 1.95 -15.02
CA ALA A 244 -6.42 2.29 -16.20
C ALA A 244 -5.04 1.60 -16.21
N ALA A 245 -4.35 1.61 -15.07
CA ALA A 245 -3.02 1.04 -14.92
C ALA A 245 -3.01 -0.50 -14.99
N LEU A 246 -3.99 -1.16 -14.37
CA LEU A 246 -4.04 -2.63 -14.30
C LEU A 246 -4.72 -3.29 -15.49
N TYR A 247 -5.73 -2.65 -16.10
CA TYR A 247 -6.62 -3.32 -17.06
C TYR A 247 -6.65 -2.70 -18.46
N GLN A 248 -6.29 -1.42 -18.63
CA GLN A 248 -6.61 -0.71 -19.87
C GLN A 248 -5.49 -0.73 -20.94
N LYS A 249 -4.32 -1.33 -20.70
CA LYS A 249 -3.29 -1.53 -21.76
C LYS A 249 -2.53 -2.87 -21.65
N GLY A 250 -2.72 -3.74 -22.64
CA GLY A 250 -1.63 -4.49 -23.27
C GLY A 250 -1.07 -5.77 -22.64
N HIS A 251 -1.36 -6.12 -21.38
CA HIS A 251 -0.79 -7.33 -20.74
C HIS A 251 -1.78 -8.48 -20.50
N ARG A 252 -2.73 -8.70 -21.43
CA ARG A 252 -3.59 -9.91 -21.42
C ARG A 252 -2.81 -11.23 -21.56
N HIS A 253 -1.54 -11.18 -21.97
CA HIS A 253 -0.73 -12.38 -22.20
C HIS A 253 -0.07 -12.97 -20.94
N LEU A 254 -0.20 -12.33 -19.77
CA LEU A 254 0.37 -12.84 -18.51
C LEU A 254 -0.66 -13.39 -17.51
N LEU A 255 -1.96 -13.26 -17.81
CA LEU A 255 -3.05 -13.76 -16.95
C LEU A 255 -3.72 -15.04 -17.49
N LEU A 256 -3.33 -15.51 -18.68
CA LEU A 256 -3.76 -16.80 -19.24
C LEU A 256 -2.59 -17.79 -19.28
N LYS A 257 -2.24 -18.33 -18.13
CA LYS A 257 -1.70 -19.70 -18.05
C LYS A 257 -2.20 -20.34 -16.76
N ASN A 258 -3.47 -20.73 -16.80
CA ASN A 258 -4.02 -21.73 -15.90
C ASN A 258 -3.78 -23.09 -16.58
N PRO A 259 -2.87 -23.97 -16.09
CA PRO A 259 -2.61 -25.25 -16.72
C PRO A 259 -3.58 -26.31 -16.19
N LEU A 260 -4.89 -26.13 -16.38
CA LEU A 260 -5.89 -27.17 -16.03
C LEU A 260 -7.09 -27.16 -16.97
N GLN A 261 -6.88 -27.11 -18.28
CA GLN A 261 -7.87 -27.59 -19.28
C GLN A 261 -7.14 -28.16 -20.50
N ALA A 262 -6.49 -29.31 -20.31
CA ALA A 262 -6.02 -30.16 -21.39
C ALA A 262 -6.36 -31.61 -21.05
N HIS A 263 -7.65 -31.94 -21.12
CA HIS A 263 -8.14 -33.29 -21.39
C HIS A 263 -9.57 -33.22 -21.94
N LYS A 264 -9.64 -33.14 -23.26
CA LYS A 264 -10.62 -33.83 -24.09
C LYS A 264 -9.96 -34.17 -25.41
#